data_AF-A0A7X9XD49-F1
#
_entry.id   AF-A0A7X9XD49-F1
#
_cell.length_a   1.000
_cell.length_b   1.000
_cell.length_c   1.000
_cell.angle_alpha   90.00
_cell.angle_beta   90.00
_cell.angle_gamma   90.00
#
_symmetry.space_group_name_H-M   'P 1'
#
loop_
_entity.id
_entity.type
_entity.pdbx_description
1 polymer ?
#
loop_
_entity_poly.entity_id
_entity_poly.type
_entity_poly.pdbx_seq_one_letter_code
_entity_poly.pdbx_strand_id
1 'polypeptide(L)'
;MKKFILLNILLVLFGQFVTAQDDVIEKKIKNYISYMNKILGGTLTDDQIVLLKAQRVEFITVSQKIDKYDLKEKRKLEKEFKIARNNILTDNQITVLAISRLTRKELSVLRQMFSISKEQQRQLKEELKRMNKMLISARKVYDVDSQQYLEIDSLVVTSKEYSFNEIFDADQQEKFAEFKGRYNTIIVKYSEKIGLELRN
;
A
#
# COMPACT_ATOMS: atom_id res chain seq x y z
N MET A 1 -23.06 -45.54 23.67
CA MET A 1 -23.78 -44.48 22.92
C MET A 1 -23.26 -43.07 23.14
N LYS A 2 -23.03 -42.57 24.37
CA LYS A 2 -22.58 -41.17 24.60
C LYS A 2 -21.25 -40.76 23.92
N LYS A 3 -20.28 -41.69 23.79
CA LYS A 3 -18.96 -41.43 23.14
C LYS A 3 -19.06 -41.19 21.61
N PHE A 4 -20.02 -41.81 20.92
CA PHE A 4 -20.21 -41.65 19.48
C PHE A 4 -20.88 -40.32 19.11
N ILE A 5 -21.74 -39.79 19.99
CA ILE A 5 -22.38 -38.48 19.81
C ILE A 5 -21.33 -37.36 19.95
N LEU A 6 -20.44 -37.46 20.93
CA LEU A 6 -19.34 -36.50 21.12
C LEU A 6 -18.37 -36.47 19.94
N LEU A 7 -18.02 -37.63 19.37
CA LEU A 7 -17.12 -37.72 18.21
C LEU A 7 -17.74 -37.09 16.95
N ASN A 8 -19.05 -37.31 16.72
CA ASN A 8 -19.77 -36.70 15.59
C ASN A 8 -19.95 -35.18 15.77
N ILE A 9 -20.20 -34.70 16.99
CA ILE A 9 -20.24 -33.25 17.28
C ILE A 9 -18.86 -32.63 17.04
N LEU A 10 -17.78 -33.31 17.46
CA LEU A 10 -16.42 -32.84 17.23
C LEU A 10 -16.10 -32.75 15.74
N LEU A 11 -16.45 -33.78 14.95
CA LEU A 11 -16.26 -33.81 13.50
C LEU A 11 -17.08 -32.75 12.75
N VAL A 12 -18.33 -32.50 13.17
CA VAL A 12 -19.19 -31.44 12.60
C VAL A 12 -18.62 -30.06 12.93
N LEU A 13 -18.15 -29.84 14.17
CA LEU A 13 -17.49 -28.60 14.56
C LEU A 13 -16.18 -28.40 13.77
N PHE A 14 -15.33 -29.42 13.66
CA PHE A 14 -14.10 -29.36 12.85
C PHE A 14 -14.41 -29.08 11.37
N GLY A 15 -15.44 -29.70 10.80
CA GLY A 15 -15.90 -29.42 9.44
C GLY A 15 -16.34 -27.96 9.25
N GLN A 16 -17.09 -27.41 10.19
CA GLN A 16 -17.51 -26.00 10.17
C GLN A 16 -16.35 -25.02 10.37
N PHE A 17 -15.33 -25.37 11.16
CA PHE A 17 -14.14 -24.55 11.32
C PHE A 17 -13.27 -24.51 10.06
N VAL A 18 -13.13 -25.64 9.36
CA VAL A 18 -12.37 -25.71 8.10
C VAL A 18 -13.06 -24.89 6.99
N THR A 19 -14.36 -25.07 6.80
CA THR A 19 -15.11 -24.31 5.78
C THR A 19 -15.15 -22.81 6.08
N ALA A 20 -15.30 -22.42 7.35
CA ALA A 20 -15.27 -21.01 7.73
C ALA A 20 -13.88 -20.37 7.53
N GLN A 21 -12.79 -21.14 7.73
CA GLN A 21 -11.43 -20.66 7.47
C GLN A 21 -11.19 -20.48 5.96
N ASP A 22 -11.68 -21.40 5.15
CA ASP A 22 -11.60 -21.34 3.68
C ASP A 22 -12.37 -20.14 3.11
N ASP A 23 -13.58 -19.88 3.61
CA ASP A 23 -14.38 -18.70 3.22
C ASP A 23 -13.68 -17.37 3.55
N VAL A 24 -13.01 -17.30 4.71
CA VAL A 24 -12.25 -16.11 5.11
C VAL A 24 -11.02 -15.89 4.23
N ILE A 25 -10.32 -16.96 3.87
CA ILE A 25 -9.16 -16.90 2.96
C ILE A 25 -9.61 -16.48 1.57
N GLU A 26 -10.69 -17.07 1.04
CA GLU A 26 -11.23 -16.73 -0.26
C GLU A 26 -11.65 -15.25 -0.33
N LYS A 27 -12.33 -14.75 0.71
CA LYS A 27 -12.68 -13.32 0.82
C LYS A 27 -11.45 -12.41 0.83
N LYS A 28 -10.38 -12.79 1.55
CA LYS A 28 -9.11 -12.02 1.58
C LYS A 28 -8.43 -12.00 0.21
N ILE A 29 -8.51 -13.08 -0.56
CA ILE A 29 -7.97 -13.16 -1.93
C ILE A 29 -8.80 -12.30 -2.88
N LYS A 30 -10.13 -12.44 -2.87
CA LYS A 30 -11.04 -11.62 -3.70
C LYS A 30 -10.82 -10.13 -3.45
N ASN A 31 -10.70 -9.73 -2.18
CA ASN A 31 -10.43 -8.33 -1.80
C ASN A 31 -9.07 -7.86 -2.31
N TYR A 32 -8.03 -8.71 -2.26
CA TYR A 32 -6.71 -8.38 -2.79
C TYR A 32 -6.73 -8.18 -4.31
N ILE A 33 -7.34 -9.11 -5.05
CA ILE A 33 -7.45 -8.98 -6.52
C ILE A 33 -8.29 -7.77 -6.90
N SER A 34 -9.44 -7.55 -6.24
CA SER A 34 -10.26 -6.36 -6.46
C SER A 34 -9.48 -5.06 -6.21
N TYR A 35 -8.71 -5.02 -5.12
CA TYR A 35 -7.84 -3.90 -4.80
C TYR A 35 -6.78 -3.67 -5.90
N MET A 36 -6.11 -4.73 -6.35
CA MET A 36 -5.07 -4.66 -7.37
C MET A 36 -5.66 -4.16 -8.69
N ASN A 37 -6.78 -4.76 -9.12
CA ASN A 37 -7.43 -4.40 -10.36
C ASN A 37 -7.93 -2.95 -10.36
N LYS A 38 -8.50 -2.49 -9.24
CA LYS A 38 -8.94 -1.10 -9.07
C LYS A 38 -7.78 -0.11 -9.15
N ILE A 39 -6.64 -0.42 -8.53
CA ILE A 39 -5.47 0.47 -8.56
C ILE A 39 -4.78 0.49 -9.91
N LEU A 40 -4.72 -0.67 -10.57
CA LEU A 40 -4.11 -0.83 -11.88
C LEU A 40 -5.04 -0.46 -13.04
N GLY A 41 -6.25 0.05 -12.76
CA GLY A 41 -7.18 0.53 -13.78
C GLY A 41 -7.73 -0.57 -14.68
N GLY A 42 -7.89 -1.80 -14.18
CA GLY A 42 -8.42 -2.90 -14.98
C GLY A 42 -7.39 -3.60 -15.88
N THR A 43 -6.10 -3.27 -15.76
CA THR A 43 -5.06 -3.73 -16.69
C THR A 43 -4.47 -5.11 -16.38
N LEU A 44 -4.99 -5.81 -15.37
CA LEU A 44 -4.51 -7.17 -15.06
C LEU A 44 -5.02 -8.15 -16.11
N THR A 45 -4.13 -8.98 -16.64
CA THR A 45 -4.53 -10.13 -17.48
C THR A 45 -5.07 -11.27 -16.62
N ASP A 46 -5.82 -12.19 -17.23
CA ASP A 46 -6.33 -13.37 -16.52
C ASP A 46 -5.20 -14.23 -15.95
N ASP A 47 -4.10 -14.41 -16.69
CA ASP A 47 -2.90 -15.12 -16.21
C ASP A 47 -2.27 -14.44 -15.00
N GLN A 48 -2.14 -13.10 -15.03
CA GLN A 48 -1.65 -12.34 -13.88
C GLN A 48 -2.59 -12.51 -12.67
N ILE A 49 -3.91 -12.54 -12.88
CA ILE A 49 -4.88 -12.76 -11.80
C ILE A 49 -4.69 -14.14 -11.18
N VAL A 50 -4.51 -15.20 -11.99
CA VAL A 50 -4.25 -16.56 -11.50
C VAL A 50 -2.97 -16.60 -10.65
N LEU A 51 -1.88 -16.05 -11.17
CA LEU A 51 -0.58 -16.02 -10.47
C LEU A 51 -0.67 -15.22 -9.16
N LEU A 52 -1.31 -14.05 -9.17
CA LEU A 52 -1.50 -13.21 -7.99
C LEU A 52 -2.38 -13.89 -6.93
N LYS A 53 -3.38 -14.68 -7.34
CA LYS A 53 -4.21 -15.47 -6.40
C LYS A 53 -3.36 -16.53 -5.71
N ALA A 54 -2.61 -17.33 -6.48
CA ALA A 54 -1.74 -18.38 -5.94
C ALA A 54 -0.72 -17.80 -4.94
N GLN A 55 -0.06 -16.71 -5.35
CA GLN A 55 0.90 -15.99 -4.54
C GLN A 55 0.29 -15.40 -3.26
N ARG A 56 -0.98 -14.97 -3.32
CA ARG A 56 -1.71 -14.46 -2.14
C ARG A 56 -2.11 -15.57 -1.17
N VAL A 57 -2.49 -16.74 -1.66
CA VAL A 57 -2.77 -17.93 -0.83
C VAL A 57 -1.52 -18.27 -0.03
N GLU A 58 -0.38 -18.42 -0.70
CA GLU A 58 0.90 -18.75 -0.07
C GLU A 58 1.24 -17.76 1.06
N PHE A 59 1.17 -16.47 0.77
CA PHE A 59 1.43 -15.43 1.77
C PHE A 59 0.52 -15.52 3.00
N ILE A 60 -0.79 -15.75 2.80
CA ILE A 60 -1.73 -15.84 3.93
C ILE A 60 -1.42 -17.08 4.77
N THR A 61 -1.19 -18.22 4.12
CA THR A 61 -0.89 -19.49 4.80
C THR A 61 0.40 -19.43 5.59
N VAL A 62 1.46 -18.84 5.03
CA VAL A 62 2.74 -18.66 5.75
C VAL A 62 2.60 -17.62 6.86
N SER A 63 1.90 -16.50 6.61
CA SER A 63 1.69 -15.46 7.61
C SER A 63 0.92 -15.95 8.85
N GLN A 64 0.06 -16.96 8.73
CA GLN A 64 -0.67 -17.54 9.86
C GLN A 64 0.23 -18.37 10.79
N LYS A 65 1.38 -18.84 10.28
CA LYS A 65 2.36 -19.63 11.04
C LYS A 65 3.37 -18.76 11.79
N ILE A 66 3.47 -17.47 11.46
CA ILE A 66 4.40 -16.53 12.11
C ILE A 66 3.77 -15.99 13.38
N ASP A 67 4.54 -16.03 14.49
CA ASP A 67 4.12 -15.50 15.78
C ASP A 67 3.64 -14.03 15.68
N LYS A 68 2.63 -13.68 16.48
CA LYS A 68 2.01 -12.35 16.39
C LYS A 68 3.02 -11.23 16.71
N TYR A 69 3.98 -11.49 17.59
CA TYR A 69 4.97 -10.55 18.10
C TYR A 69 6.29 -10.59 17.33
N ASP A 70 6.50 -11.57 16.44
CA ASP A 70 7.68 -11.60 15.56
C ASP A 70 7.53 -10.60 14.39
N LEU A 71 7.84 -9.34 14.69
CA LEU A 71 7.81 -8.26 13.70
C LEU A 71 8.90 -8.40 12.63
N LYS A 72 10.00 -9.11 12.91
CA LYS A 72 11.12 -9.25 11.97
C LYS A 72 10.74 -10.22 10.86
N GLU A 73 10.23 -11.39 11.22
CA GLU A 73 9.86 -12.41 10.22
C GLU A 73 8.64 -11.96 9.40
N LYS A 74 7.68 -11.24 10.01
CA LYS A 74 6.58 -10.62 9.26
C LYS A 74 7.05 -9.63 8.21
N ARG A 75 8.00 -8.75 8.56
CA ARG A 75 8.55 -7.77 7.61
C ARG A 75 9.31 -8.46 6.47
N LYS A 76 9.99 -9.57 6.77
CA LYS A 76 10.67 -10.38 5.76
C LYS A 76 9.67 -11.02 4.81
N LEU A 77 8.63 -11.69 5.32
CA LEU A 77 7.57 -12.28 4.51
C LEU A 77 6.85 -11.23 3.64
N GLU A 78 6.56 -10.05 4.19
CA GLU A 78 5.99 -8.94 3.40
C GLU A 78 6.91 -8.45 2.27
N LYS A 79 8.23 -8.46 2.50
CA LYS A 79 9.22 -8.09 1.47
C LYS A 79 9.23 -9.13 0.36
N GLU A 80 9.32 -10.41 0.71
CA GLU A 80 9.30 -11.53 -0.24
C GLU A 80 8.01 -11.54 -1.05
N PHE A 81 6.86 -11.34 -0.40
CA PHE A 81 5.58 -11.19 -1.07
C PHE A 81 5.55 -10.02 -2.07
N LYS A 82 6.16 -8.89 -1.76
CA LYS A 82 6.22 -7.78 -2.73
C LYS A 82 7.10 -8.09 -3.93
N ILE A 83 8.23 -8.76 -3.72
CA ILE A 83 9.16 -9.15 -4.79
C ILE A 83 8.47 -10.15 -5.72
N ALA A 84 7.89 -11.21 -5.17
CA ALA A 84 7.16 -12.20 -5.96
C ALA A 84 5.98 -11.59 -6.74
N ARG A 85 5.26 -10.63 -6.14
CA ARG A 85 4.22 -9.87 -6.85
C ARG A 85 4.81 -9.06 -8.01
N ASN A 86 5.93 -8.38 -7.80
CA ASN A 86 6.55 -7.56 -8.85
C ASN A 86 6.97 -8.42 -10.05
N ASN A 87 7.41 -9.66 -9.84
CA ASN A 87 7.73 -10.60 -10.92
C ASN A 87 6.52 -11.00 -11.80
N ILE A 88 5.29 -10.79 -11.31
CA ILE A 88 4.05 -11.05 -12.07
C ILE A 88 3.60 -9.81 -12.85
N LEU A 89 3.95 -8.62 -12.37
CA LEU A 89 3.43 -7.36 -12.87
C LEU A 89 4.38 -6.73 -13.90
N THR A 90 3.83 -5.92 -14.80
CA THR A 90 4.67 -5.10 -15.68
C THR A 90 5.28 -3.93 -14.94
N ASP A 91 6.41 -3.40 -15.43
CA ASP A 91 7.06 -2.21 -14.88
C ASP A 91 6.11 -1.02 -14.71
N ASN A 92 5.19 -0.84 -15.65
CA ASN A 92 4.17 0.21 -15.57
C ASN A 92 3.18 -0.06 -14.44
N GLN A 93 2.70 -1.29 -14.28
CA GLN A 93 1.81 -1.66 -13.17
C GLN A 93 2.50 -1.49 -11.80
N ILE A 94 3.78 -1.85 -11.70
CA ILE A 94 4.60 -1.63 -10.49
C ILE A 94 4.70 -0.13 -10.19
N THR A 95 4.95 0.69 -11.22
CA THR A 95 5.02 2.15 -11.10
C THR A 95 3.69 2.74 -10.60
N VAL A 96 2.55 2.32 -11.17
CA VAL A 96 1.22 2.75 -10.73
C VAL A 96 0.94 2.37 -9.27
N LEU A 97 1.36 1.17 -8.84
CA LEU A 97 1.25 0.74 -7.44
C LEU A 97 2.11 1.58 -6.50
N ALA A 98 3.33 1.93 -6.90
CA ALA A 98 4.22 2.81 -6.15
C ALA A 98 3.60 4.19 -5.93
N ILE A 99 3.08 4.82 -6.99
CA ILE A 99 2.39 6.11 -6.94
C ILE A 99 1.19 6.05 -6.00
N SER A 100 0.34 5.02 -6.13
CA SER A 100 -0.83 4.81 -5.29
C SER A 100 -0.47 4.62 -3.82
N ARG A 101 0.60 3.87 -3.53
CA ARG A 101 1.09 3.64 -2.16
C ARG A 101 1.62 4.91 -1.52
N LEU A 102 2.43 5.69 -2.23
CA LEU A 102 2.94 6.97 -1.74
C LEU A 102 1.79 7.94 -1.45
N THR A 103 0.84 8.07 -2.39
CA THR A 103 -0.35 8.91 -2.25
C THR A 103 -1.18 8.53 -1.02
N ARG A 104 -1.44 7.23 -0.80
CA ARG A 104 -2.18 6.79 0.39
C ARG A 104 -1.42 7.02 1.68
N LYS A 105 -0.10 6.86 1.67
CA LYS A 105 0.73 7.15 2.84
C LYS A 105 0.66 8.63 3.18
N GLU A 106 0.78 9.51 2.20
CA GLU A 106 0.66 10.96 2.38
C GLU A 106 -0.71 11.33 2.96
N LEU A 107 -1.81 10.90 2.34
CA LEU A 107 -3.15 11.15 2.88
C LEU A 107 -3.32 10.64 4.32
N SER A 108 -2.76 9.46 4.64
CA SER A 108 -2.80 8.93 5.99
C SER A 108 -2.02 9.80 6.99
N VAL A 109 -0.86 10.33 6.60
CA VAL A 109 -0.04 11.20 7.44
C VAL A 109 -0.74 12.55 7.61
N LEU A 110 -1.27 13.13 6.52
CA LEU A 110 -2.01 14.39 6.57
C LEU A 110 -3.23 14.28 7.49
N ARG A 111 -3.98 13.18 7.41
CA ARG A 111 -5.12 12.92 8.31
C ARG A 111 -4.69 12.78 9.77
N GLN A 112 -3.55 12.13 10.04
CA GLN A 112 -3.06 11.93 11.41
C GLN A 112 -2.49 13.22 12.01
N MET A 113 -1.80 14.03 11.21
CA MET A 113 -1.10 15.22 11.68
C MET A 113 -2.00 16.45 11.68
N PHE A 114 -2.84 16.61 10.66
CA PHE A 114 -3.61 17.84 10.42
C PHE A 114 -5.13 17.61 10.48
N SER A 115 -5.58 16.40 10.80
CA SER A 115 -7.01 16.08 10.98
C SER A 115 -7.88 16.41 9.76
N ILE A 116 -7.32 16.33 8.54
CA ILE A 116 -8.04 16.68 7.31
C ILE A 116 -9.33 15.88 7.12
N SER A 117 -10.38 16.57 6.70
CA SER A 117 -11.71 16.02 6.48
C SER A 117 -11.74 15.00 5.33
N LYS A 118 -12.84 14.25 5.21
CA LYS A 118 -13.03 13.33 4.07
C LYS A 118 -13.08 14.06 2.73
N GLU A 119 -13.64 15.27 2.71
CA GLU A 119 -13.73 16.07 1.49
C GLU A 119 -12.35 16.59 1.07
N GLN A 120 -11.57 17.11 2.03
CA GLN A 120 -10.17 17.51 1.78
C GLN A 120 -9.33 16.32 1.32
N GLN A 121 -9.50 15.13 1.92
CA GLN A 121 -8.83 13.91 1.46
C GLN A 121 -9.16 13.56 0.01
N ARG A 122 -10.40 13.78 -0.44
CA ARG A 122 -10.81 13.52 -1.82
C ARG A 122 -10.14 14.49 -2.79
N GLN A 123 -10.11 15.77 -2.45
CA GLN A 123 -9.47 16.81 -3.25
C GLN A 123 -7.96 16.58 -3.35
N LEU A 124 -7.30 16.38 -2.20
CA LEU A 124 -5.85 16.14 -2.12
C LEU A 124 -5.43 14.85 -2.82
N LYS A 125 -6.29 13.84 -2.89
CA LYS A 125 -5.91 12.55 -3.47
C LYS A 125 -5.49 12.67 -4.93
N GLU A 126 -6.21 13.43 -5.75
CA GLU A 126 -5.87 13.57 -7.16
C GLU A 126 -4.62 14.45 -7.35
N GLU A 127 -4.50 15.51 -6.58
CA GLU A 127 -3.31 16.38 -6.56
C GLU A 127 -2.04 15.62 -6.18
N LEU A 128 -2.09 14.93 -5.03
CA LEU A 128 -0.98 14.10 -4.57
C LEU A 128 -0.65 12.98 -5.55
N LYS A 129 -1.65 12.36 -6.20
CA LYS A 129 -1.41 11.33 -7.21
C LYS A 129 -0.65 11.89 -8.42
N ARG A 130 -0.99 13.09 -8.89
CA ARG A 130 -0.28 13.78 -9.98
C ARG A 130 1.17 14.09 -9.60
N MET A 131 1.39 14.69 -8.44
CA MET A 131 2.72 15.06 -7.95
C MET A 131 3.60 13.82 -7.66
N ASN A 132 3.02 12.78 -7.07
CA ASN A 132 3.72 11.52 -6.81
C ASN A 132 4.03 10.76 -8.10
N LYS A 133 3.23 10.92 -9.17
CA LYS A 133 3.60 10.41 -10.50
C LYS A 133 4.88 11.05 -10.99
N MET A 134 5.03 12.37 -10.88
CA MET A 134 6.26 13.07 -11.28
C MET A 134 7.47 12.57 -10.49
N LEU A 135 7.36 12.55 -9.16
CA LEU A 135 8.45 12.11 -8.27
C LEU A 135 8.89 10.67 -8.52
N ILE A 136 7.93 9.73 -8.61
CA ILE A 136 8.24 8.32 -8.85
C ILE A 136 8.83 8.10 -10.24
N SER A 137 8.34 8.83 -11.25
CA SER A 137 8.89 8.74 -12.62
C SER A 137 10.33 9.27 -12.66
N ALA A 138 10.60 10.40 -12.01
CA ALA A 138 11.95 10.94 -11.90
C ALA A 138 12.90 9.94 -11.23
N ARG A 139 12.46 9.28 -10.14
CA ARG A 139 13.28 8.31 -9.40
C ARG A 139 13.65 7.06 -10.19
N LYS A 140 12.87 6.72 -11.22
CA LYS A 140 13.17 5.61 -12.16
C LYS A 140 14.22 6.00 -13.19
N VAL A 141 14.25 7.27 -13.59
CA VAL A 141 15.08 7.76 -14.71
C VAL A 141 16.40 8.34 -14.21
N TYR A 142 16.38 9.02 -13.07
CA TYR A 142 17.51 9.76 -12.53
C TYR A 142 18.03 9.15 -11.23
N ASP A 143 19.30 9.39 -10.95
CA ASP A 143 19.83 9.13 -9.63
C ASP A 143 19.33 10.18 -8.63
N VAL A 144 19.17 9.79 -7.37
CA VAL A 144 18.58 10.64 -6.33
C VAL A 144 19.44 11.86 -5.99
N ASP A 145 20.74 11.75 -6.23
CA ASP A 145 21.71 12.82 -6.03
C ASP A 145 21.95 13.64 -7.31
N SER A 146 21.24 13.32 -8.40
CA SER A 146 21.35 14.06 -9.66
C SER A 146 20.59 15.38 -9.59
N GLN A 147 21.13 16.42 -10.22
CA GLN A 147 20.52 17.74 -10.28
C GLN A 147 19.08 17.69 -10.83
N GLN A 148 18.83 16.89 -11.88
CA GLN A 148 17.50 16.72 -12.47
C GLN A 148 16.49 16.12 -11.48
N TYR A 149 16.91 15.14 -10.67
CA TYR A 149 16.04 14.58 -9.64
C TYR A 149 15.74 15.64 -8.57
N LEU A 150 16.76 16.34 -8.09
CA LEU A 150 16.63 17.36 -7.04
C LEU A 150 15.72 18.52 -7.47
N GLU A 151 15.78 18.94 -8.73
CA GLU A 151 14.87 19.96 -9.29
C GLU A 151 13.41 19.49 -9.31
N ILE A 152 13.17 18.24 -9.73
CA ILE A 152 11.81 17.68 -9.74
C ILE A 152 11.30 17.48 -8.31
N ASP A 153 12.14 17.00 -7.39
CA ASP A 153 11.78 16.82 -5.99
C ASP A 153 11.40 18.16 -5.35
N SER A 154 12.21 19.20 -5.55
CA SER A 154 11.91 20.55 -5.08
C SER A 154 10.60 21.07 -5.67
N LEU A 155 10.38 20.93 -6.98
CA LEU A 155 9.14 21.34 -7.62
C LEU A 155 7.92 20.61 -7.04
N VAL A 156 8.04 19.32 -6.79
CA VAL A 156 6.98 18.50 -6.20
C VAL A 156 6.69 18.93 -4.77
N VAL A 157 7.71 19.17 -3.95
CA VAL A 157 7.55 19.65 -2.57
C VAL A 157 6.84 21.00 -2.56
N THR A 158 7.30 21.97 -3.36
CA THR A 158 6.69 23.29 -3.45
C THR A 158 5.24 23.22 -3.95
N SER A 159 4.97 22.40 -4.97
CA SER A 159 3.61 22.20 -5.50
C SER A 159 2.66 21.61 -4.46
N LYS A 160 3.15 20.67 -3.63
CA LYS A 160 2.37 20.12 -2.50
C LYS A 160 2.02 21.19 -1.49
N GLU A 161 2.98 22.04 -1.12
CA GLU A 161 2.75 23.14 -0.18
C GLU A 161 1.66 24.09 -0.70
N TYR A 162 1.67 24.44 -1.99
CA TYR A 162 0.59 25.25 -2.58
C TYR A 162 -0.77 24.56 -2.49
N SER A 163 -0.88 23.30 -2.92
CA SER A 163 -2.15 22.56 -2.84
C SER A 163 -2.66 22.42 -1.40
N PHE A 164 -1.77 22.28 -0.42
CA PHE A 164 -2.17 22.21 0.98
C PHE A 164 -2.70 23.56 1.46
N ASN A 165 -2.05 24.66 1.15
CA ASN A 165 -2.53 25.99 1.52
C ASN A 165 -3.87 26.35 0.86
N GLU A 166 -4.15 25.84 -0.34
CA GLU A 166 -5.45 26.05 -1.00
C GLU A 166 -6.59 25.23 -0.37
N ILE A 167 -6.29 24.04 0.16
CA ILE A 167 -7.31 23.08 0.62
C ILE A 167 -7.49 23.09 2.15
N PHE A 168 -6.45 23.46 2.89
CA PHE A 168 -6.48 23.53 4.34
C PHE A 168 -7.23 24.77 4.81
N ASP A 169 -7.96 24.61 5.92
CA ASP A 169 -8.50 25.76 6.65
C ASP A 169 -7.38 26.51 7.40
N ALA A 170 -7.68 27.68 7.97
CA ALA A 170 -6.68 28.54 8.60
C ALA A 170 -5.90 27.82 9.71
N ASP A 171 -6.58 27.09 10.59
CA ASP A 171 -5.96 26.35 11.69
C ASP A 171 -5.03 25.23 11.16
N GLN A 172 -5.46 24.54 10.10
CA GLN A 172 -4.66 23.52 9.43
C GLN A 172 -3.45 24.11 8.70
N GLN A 173 -3.57 25.31 8.11
CA GLN A 173 -2.45 26.01 7.47
C GLN A 173 -1.39 26.42 8.50
N GLU A 174 -1.80 26.98 9.64
CA GLU A 174 -0.89 27.32 10.74
C GLU A 174 -0.16 26.06 11.24
N LYS A 175 -0.91 24.99 11.49
CA LYS A 175 -0.33 23.71 11.91
C LYS A 175 0.60 23.11 10.83
N PHE A 176 0.25 23.26 9.56
CA PHE A 176 1.09 22.80 8.48
C PHE A 176 2.40 23.58 8.44
N ALA A 177 2.37 24.91 8.59
CA ALA A 177 3.57 25.74 8.64
C ALA A 177 4.53 25.30 9.77
N GLU A 178 3.99 24.95 10.94
CA GLU A 178 4.77 24.44 12.08
C GLU A 178 5.38 23.04 11.80
N PHE A 179 4.61 22.12 11.22
CA PHE A 179 4.99 20.71 11.12
C PHE A 179 5.40 20.22 9.72
N LYS A 180 5.51 21.10 8.71
CA LYS A 180 5.85 20.70 7.34
C LYS A 180 7.17 19.96 7.22
N GLY A 181 8.19 20.34 7.99
CA GLY A 181 9.48 19.63 8.01
C GLY A 181 9.37 18.19 8.48
N ARG A 182 8.52 17.93 9.50
CA ARG A 182 8.23 16.57 9.98
C ARG A 182 7.43 15.77 8.97
N TYR A 183 6.43 16.39 8.35
CA TYR A 183 5.67 15.79 7.25
C TYR A 183 6.62 15.37 6.12
N ASN A 184 7.43 16.29 5.60
CA ASN A 184 8.37 16.04 4.51
C ASN A 184 9.35 14.90 4.86
N THR A 185 9.91 14.89 6.08
CA THR A 185 10.81 13.81 6.54
C THR A 185 10.15 12.43 6.49
N ILE A 186 8.88 12.31 6.91
CA ILE A 186 8.14 11.04 6.90
C ILE A 186 7.91 10.56 5.45
N ILE A 187 7.57 11.49 4.57
CA ILE A 187 7.24 11.20 3.17
C ILE A 187 8.49 10.86 2.36
N VAL A 188 9.57 11.62 2.50
CA VAL A 188 10.86 11.35 1.86
C VAL A 188 11.37 9.95 2.22
N LYS A 189 11.44 9.61 3.52
CA LYS A 189 11.85 8.27 3.97
C LYS A 189 10.98 7.14 3.40
N TYR A 190 9.68 7.39 3.24
CA TYR A 190 8.78 6.41 2.65
C TYR A 190 8.95 6.29 1.13
N SER A 191 9.17 7.42 0.46
CA SER A 191 9.47 7.50 -0.98
C SER A 191 10.78 6.78 -1.31
N GLU A 192 11.82 6.96 -0.49
CA GLU A 192 13.10 6.25 -0.61
C GLU A 192 12.92 4.74 -0.56
N LYS A 193 12.15 4.26 0.41
CA LYS A 193 11.80 2.84 0.53
C LYS A 193 11.08 2.33 -0.71
N ILE A 194 10.16 3.11 -1.28
CA ILE A 194 9.48 2.74 -2.53
C ILE A 194 10.48 2.67 -3.68
N GLY A 195 11.39 3.64 -3.81
CA GLY A 195 12.34 3.65 -4.91
C GLY A 195 13.37 2.51 -4.85
N LEU A 196 13.75 2.05 -3.65
CA LEU A 196 14.51 0.80 -3.50
C LEU A 196 13.72 -0.41 -4.00
N GLU A 197 12.40 -0.44 -3.78
CA GLU A 197 11.51 -1.50 -4.30
C GLU A 197 11.26 -1.39 -5.83
N LEU A 198 11.65 -0.29 -6.48
CA LEU A 198 11.50 -0.08 -7.93
C LEU A 198 12.77 -0.40 -8.73
N ARG A 199 13.93 -0.44 -8.08
CA ARG A 199 15.24 -0.74 -8.70
C ARG A 199 15.63 -2.22 -8.59
N ASN A 200 14.82 -3.04 -7.91
CA ASN A 200 14.96 -4.49 -7.76
C ASN A 200 13.78 -5.20 -8.43
#